data_AF-A0A822HRZ4-F1
#
_entry.id   AF-A0A822HRZ4-F1
#
_cell.length_a   1.000
_cell.length_b   1.000
_cell.length_c   1.000
_cell.angle_alpha   90.00
_cell.angle_beta   90.00
_cell.angle_gamma   90.00
#
_symmetry.space_group_name_H-M   'P 1'
#
loop_
_entity.id
_entity.type
_entity.pdbx_description
1 polymer ?
#
loop_
_entity_poly.entity_id
_entity_poly.type
_entity_poly.pdbx_seq_one_letter_code
_entity_poly.pdbx_strand_id
1 'polypeptide(L)'
;MDEFKSLEEFERVATPYQWNIHLTLKSKMKLWSTKNKNYLAATKRVELDMPPKFIEKVDLSFKIDESIIDQDEAQAIYNQMRQITKDFRIQAMTLYVQSLARESELLSNEIKRIIQGFPQENDDGFDAEPGYA
;
A
#
# COMPACT_ATOMS: atom_id res chain seq x y z
N MET A 1 -8.57 25.46 -12.84
CA MET A 1 -8.33 26.23 -14.09
C MET A 1 -6.83 26.38 -14.36
N ASP A 2 -5.99 26.42 -13.32
CA ASP A 2 -4.52 26.43 -13.44
C ASP A 2 -3.94 25.09 -13.94
N GLU A 3 -4.30 23.96 -13.31
CA GLU A 3 -3.71 22.66 -13.65
C GLU A 3 -3.87 22.24 -15.11
N PHE A 4 -5.02 22.54 -15.72
CA PHE A 4 -5.27 22.24 -17.13
C PHE A 4 -4.39 23.09 -18.06
N LYS A 5 -4.23 24.38 -17.75
CA LYS A 5 -3.35 25.28 -18.50
C LYS A 5 -1.88 24.89 -18.35
N SER A 6 -1.45 24.52 -17.14
CA SER A 6 -0.09 24.03 -16.92
C SER A 6 0.21 22.74 -17.67
N LEU A 7 -0.80 21.86 -17.82
CA LEU A 7 -0.65 20.64 -18.61
C LEU A 7 -0.57 20.94 -20.11
N GLU A 8 -1.42 21.84 -20.63
CA GLU A 8 -1.37 22.27 -22.03
C GLU A 8 -0.06 22.98 -22.37
N GLU A 9 0.47 23.78 -21.45
CA GLU A 9 1.76 24.46 -21.60
C GLU A 9 2.90 23.44 -21.60
N PHE A 10 2.91 22.49 -20.65
CA PHE A 10 3.87 21.40 -20.62
C PHE A 10 3.85 20.57 -21.90
N GLU A 11 2.68 20.22 -22.44
CA GLU A 11 2.57 19.47 -23.69
C GLU A 11 3.20 20.21 -24.89
N ARG A 12 3.19 21.54 -24.88
CA ARG A 12 3.78 22.36 -25.95
C ARG A 12 5.29 22.51 -25.85
N VAL A 13 5.86 22.47 -24.65
CA VAL A 13 7.29 22.77 -24.40
C VAL A 13 8.11 21.55 -24.00
N ALA A 14 7.48 20.46 -23.59
CA ALA A 14 8.17 19.27 -23.12
C ALA A 14 8.96 18.58 -24.24
N THR A 15 10.20 18.21 -23.93
CA THR A 15 10.97 17.29 -24.77
C THR A 15 10.32 15.90 -24.80
N PRO A 16 10.59 15.07 -25.83
CA PRO A 16 10.10 13.68 -25.86
C PRO A 16 10.49 12.88 -24.61
N TYR A 17 11.67 13.15 -24.04
CA TYR A 17 12.13 12.51 -22.81
C TYR A 17 11.31 12.95 -21.59
N GLN A 18 11.07 14.26 -21.42
CA GLN A 18 10.18 14.79 -20.37
C GLN A 18 8.76 14.23 -20.48
N TRP A 19 8.24 14.10 -21.70
CA TRP A 19 6.91 13.53 -21.94
C TRP A 19 6.83 12.05 -21.54
N ASN A 20 7.84 11.25 -21.89
CA ASN A 20 7.90 9.84 -21.50
C ASN A 20 7.97 9.66 -19.97
N ILE A 21 8.73 10.52 -19.28
CA ILE A 21 8.76 10.52 -17.81
C ILE A 21 7.39 10.90 -17.25
N HIS A 22 6.72 11.93 -17.80
CA HIS A 22 5.37 12.31 -17.39
C HIS A 22 4.38 11.15 -17.51
N LEU A 23 4.36 10.43 -18.64
CA LEU A 23 3.47 9.27 -18.83
C LEU A 23 3.72 8.16 -17.81
N THR A 24 5.00 7.92 -17.49
CA THR A 24 5.41 6.96 -16.47
C THR A 24 4.95 7.41 -15.08
N LEU A 25 5.16 8.68 -14.74
CA LEU A 25 4.74 9.27 -13.47
C LEU A 25 3.21 9.22 -13.30
N LYS A 26 2.46 9.52 -14.37
CA LYS A 26 0.99 9.49 -14.38
C LYS A 26 0.44 8.10 -14.03
N SER A 27 1.01 7.03 -14.59
CA SER A 27 0.55 5.67 -14.28
C SER A 27 0.88 5.29 -12.83
N LYS A 28 2.07 5.66 -12.34
CA LYS A 28 2.49 5.44 -10.95
C LYS A 28 1.66 6.23 -9.94
N MET A 29 1.34 7.49 -10.22
CA MET A 29 0.47 8.32 -9.39
C MET A 29 -0.95 7.73 -9.26
N LYS A 30 -1.49 7.18 -10.36
CA LYS A 30 -2.78 6.48 -10.33
C LYS A 30 -2.73 5.24 -9.42
N LEU A 31 -1.67 4.43 -9.56
CA LEU A 31 -1.48 3.25 -8.73
C LEU A 31 -1.28 3.63 -7.25
N TRP A 32 -0.46 4.64 -6.97
CA TRP A 32 -0.24 5.19 -5.64
C TRP A 32 -1.55 5.66 -5.00
N SER A 33 -2.40 6.37 -5.75
CA SER A 33 -3.71 6.81 -5.26
C SER A 33 -4.57 5.64 -4.78
N THR A 34 -4.62 4.54 -5.54
CA THR A 34 -5.33 3.33 -5.15
C THR A 34 -4.72 2.69 -3.91
N LYS A 35 -3.40 2.51 -3.87
CA LYS A 35 -2.71 1.88 -2.74
C LYS A 35 -2.84 2.69 -1.45
N ASN A 36 -2.70 4.02 -1.54
CA ASN A 36 -2.87 4.92 -0.41
C ASN A 36 -4.32 4.90 0.11
N LYS A 37 -5.33 4.90 -0.77
CA LYS A 37 -6.73 4.75 -0.37
C LYS A 37 -6.98 3.44 0.37
N ASN A 38 -6.42 2.33 -0.13
CA ASN A 38 -6.55 1.02 0.52
C ASN A 38 -5.90 1.01 1.90
N TYR A 39 -4.70 1.58 2.03
CA TYR A 39 -4.02 1.73 3.31
C TYR A 39 -4.86 2.54 4.31
N LEU A 40 -5.31 3.73 3.93
CA LEU A 40 -6.16 4.58 4.79
C LEU A 40 -7.47 3.89 5.20
N ALA A 41 -8.09 3.16 4.28
CA ALA A 41 -9.30 2.39 4.58
C ALA A 41 -9.02 1.23 5.54
N ALA A 42 -7.86 0.57 5.43
CA ALA A 42 -7.45 -0.49 6.34
C ALA A 42 -7.14 0.04 7.74
N THR A 43 -6.46 1.19 7.86
CA THR A 43 -6.20 1.83 9.16
C THR A 43 -7.50 2.18 9.88
N LYS A 44 -8.47 2.79 9.19
CA LYS A 44 -9.79 3.07 9.77
C LYS A 44 -10.55 1.83 10.22
N ARG A 45 -10.37 0.71 9.51
CA ARG A 45 -10.96 -0.58 9.91
C ARG A 45 -10.36 -1.10 11.21
N VAL A 46 -9.05 -0.94 11.41
CA VAL A 46 -8.41 -1.28 12.68
C VAL A 46 -8.93 -0.39 13.81
N GLU A 47 -9.03 0.91 13.59
CA GLU A 47 -9.57 1.87 14.58
C GLU A 47 -10.99 1.52 15.04
N LEU A 48 -11.79 0.93 14.15
CA LEU A 48 -13.18 0.56 14.41
C LEU A 48 -13.38 -0.93 14.74
N ASP A 49 -12.30 -1.69 14.96
CA ASP A 49 -12.33 -3.15 15.19
C ASP A 49 -13.17 -3.93 14.15
N MET A 50 -13.07 -3.50 12.88
CA MET A 50 -13.79 -4.09 11.75
C MET A 50 -12.84 -4.83 10.81
N PRO A 51 -12.47 -6.10 11.11
CA PRO A 51 -11.59 -6.87 10.26
C PRO A 51 -12.15 -7.01 8.83
N PRO A 52 -11.29 -7.10 7.81
CA PRO A 52 -11.69 -7.57 6.49
C PRO A 52 -12.42 -8.93 6.56
N LYS A 53 -13.39 -9.14 5.68
CA LYS A 53 -14.22 -10.37 5.64
C LYS A 53 -13.42 -11.67 5.62
N PHE A 54 -12.22 -11.67 5.04
CA PHE A 54 -11.36 -12.86 4.99
C PHE A 54 -10.67 -13.17 6.33
N ILE A 55 -10.44 -12.14 7.17
CA ILE A 55 -9.90 -12.29 8.54
C ILE A 55 -11.04 -12.64 9.51
N GLU A 56 -12.19 -11.96 9.35
CA GLU A 56 -13.38 -12.14 10.21
C GLU A 56 -13.90 -13.58 10.21
N LYS A 57 -13.84 -14.26 9.07
CA LYS A 57 -14.34 -15.62 8.89
C LYS A 57 -13.50 -16.72 9.55
N VAL A 58 -12.32 -16.39 10.08
CA VAL A 58 -11.49 -17.38 10.78
C VAL A 58 -11.98 -17.50 12.22
N ASP A 59 -12.36 -18.72 12.58
CA ASP A 59 -12.67 -19.17 13.93
C ASP A 59 -11.84 -20.43 14.18
N LEU A 60 -11.00 -20.39 15.22
CA LEU A 60 -10.10 -21.48 15.59
C LEU A 60 -10.70 -22.35 16.71
N SER A 61 -11.99 -22.16 17.00
CA SER A 61 -12.72 -22.95 17.99
C SER A 61 -13.09 -24.33 17.43
N PHE A 62 -12.95 -25.36 18.27
CA PHE A 62 -13.42 -26.72 18.01
C PHE A 62 -14.31 -27.20 19.15
N LYS A 63 -15.12 -28.23 18.89
CA LYS A 63 -15.96 -28.83 19.93
C LYS A 63 -15.13 -29.74 20.82
N ILE A 64 -15.30 -29.57 22.12
CA ILE A 64 -14.68 -30.43 23.14
C ILE A 64 -15.63 -31.60 23.43
N ASP A 65 -15.07 -32.76 23.74
CA ASP A 65 -15.84 -33.86 24.31
C ASP A 65 -16.08 -33.62 25.81
N GLU A 66 -17.29 -33.19 26.13
CA GLU A 66 -17.74 -32.83 27.48
C GLU A 66 -18.23 -34.05 28.29
N SER A 67 -18.06 -35.28 27.78
CA SER A 67 -18.48 -36.51 28.48
C SER A 67 -17.58 -36.90 29.65
N ILE A 68 -16.32 -36.44 29.64
CA ILE A 68 -15.30 -36.74 30.66
C ILE A 68 -14.82 -35.47 31.38
N ILE A 69 -14.85 -34.33 30.68
CA ILE A 69 -14.33 -33.05 31.17
C ILE A 69 -15.45 -32.30 31.90
N ASP A 70 -15.14 -31.72 33.05
CA ASP A 70 -16.11 -30.92 33.78
C ASP A 70 -16.44 -29.60 33.03
N GLN A 71 -17.57 -28.99 33.38
CA GLN A 71 -18.04 -27.79 32.68
C GLN A 71 -17.10 -26.59 32.82
N ASP A 72 -16.42 -26.46 33.96
CA ASP A 72 -15.53 -25.33 34.23
C ASP A 72 -14.24 -25.48 33.40
N GLU A 73 -13.69 -26.68 33.32
CA GLU A 73 -12.54 -27.01 32.49
C GLU A 73 -12.85 -26.87 31.00
N ALA A 74 -14.01 -27.37 30.54
CA ALA A 74 -14.46 -27.17 29.17
C ALA A 74 -14.61 -25.68 28.82
N GLN A 75 -15.23 -24.89 29.71
CA GLN A 75 -15.39 -23.45 29.52
C GLN A 75 -14.03 -22.71 29.52
N ALA A 76 -13.08 -23.12 30.35
CA ALA A 76 -11.73 -22.58 30.35
C ALA A 76 -11.03 -22.82 29.01
N ILE A 77 -11.15 -24.01 28.43
CA ILE A 77 -10.59 -24.33 27.11
C ILE A 77 -11.30 -23.51 26.01
N TYR A 78 -12.63 -23.39 26.03
CA TYR A 78 -13.35 -22.52 25.07
C TYR A 78 -12.89 -21.06 25.16
N ASN A 79 -12.61 -20.56 26.37
CA ASN A 79 -12.07 -19.21 26.56
C ASN A 79 -10.67 -19.08 25.94
N GLN A 80 -9.81 -20.10 26.07
CA GLN A 80 -8.51 -20.13 25.40
C GLN A 80 -8.67 -20.13 23.87
N MET A 81 -9.59 -20.91 23.30
CA MET A 81 -9.87 -20.90 21.85
C MET A 81 -10.33 -19.53 21.35
N ARG A 82 -11.21 -18.86 22.10
CA ARG A 82 -11.66 -17.48 21.80
C ARG A 82 -10.48 -16.51 21.82
N GLN A 83 -9.60 -16.64 22.80
CA GLN A 83 -8.41 -15.80 22.90
C GLN A 83 -7.46 -16.03 21.72
N ILE A 84 -7.20 -17.29 21.34
CA ILE A 84 -6.40 -17.64 20.16
C ILE A 84 -7.00 -17.04 18.88
N THR A 85 -8.31 -17.17 18.69
CA THR A 85 -9.02 -16.58 17.55
C THR A 85 -8.87 -15.06 17.52
N LYS A 86 -8.99 -14.40 18.67
CA LYS A 86 -8.79 -12.95 18.80
C LYS A 86 -7.36 -12.55 18.45
N ASP A 87 -6.36 -13.25 18.98
CA ASP A 87 -4.96 -12.95 18.75
C ASP A 87 -4.58 -13.15 17.28
N PHE A 88 -5.07 -14.22 16.65
CA PHE A 88 -4.93 -14.43 15.21
C PHE A 88 -5.48 -13.24 14.42
N ARG A 89 -6.69 -12.77 14.72
CA ARG A 89 -7.31 -11.64 14.02
C ARG A 89 -6.47 -10.37 14.15
N ILE A 90 -5.99 -10.07 15.36
CA ILE A 90 -5.14 -8.91 15.62
C ILE A 90 -3.83 -8.99 14.82
N GLN A 91 -3.15 -10.14 14.85
CA GLN A 91 -1.89 -10.34 14.13
C GLN A 91 -2.11 -10.25 12.61
N ALA A 92 -3.16 -10.90 12.09
CA ALA A 92 -3.50 -10.85 10.67
C ALA A 92 -3.84 -9.43 10.20
N MET A 93 -4.61 -8.66 10.99
CA MET A 93 -4.89 -7.25 10.71
C MET A 93 -3.63 -6.39 10.73
N THR A 94 -2.75 -6.64 11.70
CA THR A 94 -1.46 -5.93 11.81
C THR A 94 -0.61 -6.15 10.55
N LEU A 95 -0.43 -7.40 10.14
CA LEU A 95 0.33 -7.73 8.94
C LEU A 95 -0.31 -7.14 7.68
N TYR A 96 -1.65 -7.16 7.59
CA TYR A 96 -2.38 -6.58 6.46
C TYR A 96 -2.18 -5.07 6.35
N VAL A 97 -2.26 -4.33 7.47
CA VAL A 97 -2.00 -2.88 7.46
C VAL A 97 -0.54 -2.59 7.13
N GLN A 98 0.39 -3.34 7.73
CA GLN A 98 1.83 -3.20 7.45
C GLN A 98 2.16 -3.44 5.97
N SER A 99 1.56 -4.46 5.34
CA SER A 99 1.80 -4.73 3.92
C SER A 99 1.30 -3.59 3.04
N LEU A 100 0.10 -3.06 3.32
CA LEU A 100 -0.45 -1.92 2.59
C LEU A 100 0.36 -0.64 2.79
N ALA A 101 0.83 -0.39 4.02
CA ALA A 101 1.72 0.73 4.32
C ALA A 101 3.00 0.63 3.49
N ARG A 102 3.62 -0.56 3.45
CA ARG A 102 4.85 -0.79 2.70
C ARG A 102 4.68 -0.63 1.20
N GLU A 103 3.59 -1.14 0.63
CA GLU A 103 3.27 -0.93 -0.79
C GLU A 103 3.14 0.55 -1.15
N SER A 104 2.44 1.31 -0.29
CA SER A 104 2.27 2.77 -0.47
C SER A 104 3.60 3.51 -0.35
N GLU A 105 4.44 3.14 0.60
CA GLU A 105 5.75 3.73 0.84
C GLU A 105 6.71 3.49 -0.34
N LEU A 106 6.77 2.26 -0.86
CA LEU A 106 7.62 1.91 -2.01
C LEU A 106 7.27 2.75 -3.24
N LEU A 107 5.97 2.88 -3.54
CA LEU A 107 5.51 3.74 -4.65
C LEU A 107 5.81 5.22 -4.40
N SER A 108 5.64 5.69 -3.16
CA SER A 108 5.96 7.06 -2.78
C SER A 108 7.44 7.38 -3.00
N ASN A 109 8.32 6.45 -2.61
CA ASN A 109 9.76 6.58 -2.77
C ASN A 109 10.17 6.54 -4.25
N GLU A 110 9.55 5.67 -5.04
CA GLU A 110 9.80 5.61 -6.49
C GLU A 110 9.35 6.90 -7.20
N ILE A 111 8.14 7.39 -6.89
CA ILE A 111 7.62 8.66 -7.41
C ILE A 111 8.56 9.82 -7.06
N LYS A 112 9.02 9.90 -5.80
CA LYS A 112 9.99 10.92 -5.37
C LYS A 112 11.28 10.87 -6.18
N ARG A 113 11.83 9.67 -6.44
CA ARG A 113 13.04 9.51 -7.25
C ARG A 113 12.82 9.97 -8.69
N ILE A 114 11.67 9.65 -9.29
CA ILE A 114 11.33 10.08 -10.65
C ILE A 114 11.21 11.60 -10.73
N ILE A 115 10.58 12.23 -9.73
CA ILE A 115 10.46 13.69 -9.66
C ILE A 115 11.83 14.34 -9.44
N GLN A 116 12.67 13.79 -8.57
CA GLN A 116 14.03 14.30 -8.31
C GLN A 116 14.95 14.19 -9.53
N GLY A 117 14.81 13.13 -10.32
CA GLY A 117 15.54 12.93 -11.57
C GLY A 117 14.84 13.52 -12.79
N PHE A 118 13.79 14.34 -12.62
CA PHE A 118 13.08 14.94 -13.74
C PHE A 118 14.00 15.95 -14.43
N PRO A 119 14.21 15.84 -15.76
CA PRO A 119 15.15 16.68 -16.49
C PRO A 119 14.72 18.16 -16.44
N GLN A 120 15.65 19.00 -16.01
CA GLN A 120 15.51 20.46 -15.98
C GLN A 120 15.84 21.01 -17.38
N GLU A 121 15.27 22.16 -17.75
CA GLU A 121 15.47 22.80 -19.06
C GLU A 121 16.93 23.21 -19.38
N ASN A 122 17.86 23.06 -18.42
CA ASN A 122 19.28 23.42 -18.56
C ASN A 122 20.26 22.24 -18.37
N ASP A 123 19.85 21.00 -18.63
CA ASP A 123 20.79 19.88 -18.65
C ASP A 123 21.37 19.70 -20.06
N ASP A 124 22.24 20.65 -20.46
CA ASP A 124 23.08 20.61 -21.67
C ASP A 124 24.19 19.54 -21.56
N GLY A 125 23.89 18.40 -20.94
CA GLY A 125 24.83 17.33 -20.59
C GLY A 125 24.90 16.19 -21.61
N PHE A 126 24.45 16.41 -22.85
CA PHE A 126 24.53 15.40 -23.92
C PHE A 126 25.31 15.88 -25.16
N ASP A 127 26.30 16.76 -24.96
CA ASP A 127 27.45 16.83 -25.87
C ASP A 127 28.47 15.79 -25.42
N ALA A 128 28.24 14.54 -25.84
CA ALA A 128 29.32 13.55 -25.89
C ALA A 128 30.36 14.08 -26.89
N GLU A 129 31.54 14.42 -26.36
CA GLU A 129 32.71 14.91 -27.09
C GLU A 129 32.89 14.17 -28.43
N PRO A 130 33.18 14.87 -29.55
CA PRO A 130 33.61 14.22 -30.76
C PRO A 130 35.00 13.63 -30.50
N GLY A 131 35.04 12.31 -30.32
CA GLY A 131 36.27 11.55 -30.21
C GLY A 131 37.22 11.86 -31.37
N TYR A 132 38.46 12.16 -31.00
CA TYR A 132 39.63 12.30 -31.86
C TYR A 132 39.65 11.25 -32.98
N ALA A 133 39.80 11.72 -34.22
CA ALA A 133 40.38 10.99 -35.34
C ALA A 133 41.53 11.83 -35.92
#